data_AF-A0A836C0Z0-F1
#
_entry.id   AF-A0A836C0Z0-F1
#
_cell.length_a   1.000
_cell.length_b   1.000
_cell.length_c   1.000
_cell.angle_alpha   90.00
_cell.angle_beta   90.00
_cell.angle_gamma   90.00
#
_symmetry.space_group_name_H-M   'P 1'
#
loop_
_entity.id
_entity.type
_entity.pdbx_description
1 polymer ?
#
loop_
_entity_poly.entity_id
_entity_poly.type
_entity_poly.pdbx_seq_one_letter_code
_entity_poly.pdbx_strand_id
1 'polypeptide(L)'
;MDWVNNLVAAVLNLIVFGYDVLFQTWGMRHLPRHIDNVGGPVDGLTAIVTGPTSGIGEETAAALVRRGAKVVLACRSRDRGEALKTALVAAEKAAGRKEPELEVRLLDLASLDSVRQFVKEWEAEKRPLHLLINNAGVFTIGAPRATTQDGFELHMGSNHLGHFLLTLGLLPSIRRAAAAEAKAAPLTANGSATANGSAAVGSRCRIVNVSSSYHTLIRNGISRDDPHLTGRGQYNADRAYAQSKLANVLFTRELRRRLARSDPALAASVLALHPGLVCTNVARDLPALVRTAYNVIMGQILLNSMQGARASVHAATSPAAPAEAASTSGYFNSTCLPMQPSPAAQDDEAAAWLWRWSSEQVKLDPSLDLPAP
;
A
#
# COMPACT_ATOMS: atom_id res chain seq x y z
N MET A 1 2.53 43.77 -2.02
CA MET A 1 2.04 43.09 -0.80
C MET A 1 2.05 41.57 -0.97
N ASP A 2 1.79 41.04 -2.16
CA ASP A 2 1.74 39.59 -2.43
C ASP A 2 3.05 38.83 -2.18
N TRP A 3 4.22 39.46 -2.39
CA TRP A 3 5.50 38.79 -2.14
C TRP A 3 5.78 38.55 -0.64
N VAL A 4 5.25 39.41 0.25
CA VAL A 4 5.40 39.25 1.71
C VAL A 4 4.46 38.15 2.17
N ASN A 5 3.23 38.13 1.65
CA ASN A 5 2.26 37.07 1.94
C ASN A 5 2.76 35.70 1.45
N ASN A 6 3.35 35.64 0.24
CA ASN A 6 3.95 34.42 -0.29
C ASN A 6 5.18 33.98 0.52
N LEU A 7 6.02 34.91 0.94
CA LEU A 7 7.18 34.62 1.79
C LEU A 7 6.76 34.14 3.19
N VAL A 8 5.78 34.80 3.80
CA VAL A 8 5.21 34.42 5.10
C VAL A 8 4.54 33.05 5.03
N ALA A 9 3.77 32.78 3.97
CA ALA A 9 3.18 31.46 3.73
C ALA A 9 4.26 30.38 3.51
N ALA A 10 5.32 30.68 2.75
CA ALA A 10 6.43 29.77 2.55
C ALA A 10 7.17 29.46 3.87
N VAL A 11 7.42 30.47 4.70
CA VAL A 11 8.07 30.31 6.01
C VAL A 11 7.16 29.54 6.99
N LEU A 12 5.87 29.85 7.04
CA LEU A 12 4.89 29.10 7.85
C LEU A 12 4.81 27.64 7.42
N ASN A 13 4.74 27.37 6.11
CA ASN A 13 4.76 26.01 5.58
C ASN A 13 6.06 25.29 5.93
N LEU A 14 7.21 25.97 5.89
CA LEU A 14 8.50 25.41 6.29
C LEU A 14 8.55 25.09 7.79
N ILE A 15 7.97 25.95 8.64
CA ILE A 15 7.88 25.74 10.09
C ILE A 15 6.95 24.57 10.42
N VAL A 16 5.76 24.51 9.81
CA VAL A 16 4.80 23.42 9.99
C VAL A 16 5.42 22.10 9.50
N PHE A 17 6.06 22.12 8.33
CA PHE A 17 6.78 20.96 7.81
C PHE A 17 7.92 20.53 8.73
N GLY A 18 8.71 21.46 9.25
CA GLY A 18 9.76 21.19 10.23
C GLY A 18 9.21 20.60 11.54
N TYR A 19 8.04 21.07 11.99
CA TYR A 19 7.36 20.55 13.17
C TYR A 19 6.85 19.13 12.96
N ASP A 20 6.19 18.86 11.83
CA ASP A 20 5.71 17.51 11.45
C ASP A 20 6.86 16.51 11.40
N VAL A 21 8.01 16.94 10.87
CA VAL A 21 9.22 16.13 10.76
C VAL A 21 9.83 15.82 12.12
N LEU A 22 9.99 16.83 12.98
CA LEU A 22 10.54 16.66 14.31
C LEU A 22 9.64 15.75 15.15
N PHE A 23 8.32 15.95 15.05
CA PHE A 23 7.34 15.14 15.75
C PHE A 23 7.30 13.70 15.22
N GLN A 24 7.38 13.51 13.89
CA GLN A 24 7.49 12.18 13.28
C GLN A 24 8.76 11.47 13.78
N THR A 25 9.92 12.12 13.69
CA THR A 25 11.22 11.56 14.09
C THR A 25 11.25 11.20 15.58
N TRP A 26 10.76 12.10 16.44
CA TRP A 26 10.65 11.84 17.87
C TRP A 26 9.62 10.74 18.19
N GLY A 27 8.48 10.77 17.50
CA GLY A 27 7.42 9.76 17.61
C GLY A 27 7.89 8.37 17.22
N MET A 28 8.88 8.23 16.33
CA MET A 28 9.41 6.93 15.89
C MET A 28 10.60 6.42 16.72
N ARG A 29 11.10 7.18 17.69
CA ARG A 29 12.30 6.80 18.47
C ARG A 29 12.14 5.51 19.27
N HIS A 30 10.91 5.16 19.62
CA HIS A 30 10.57 3.96 20.38
C HIS A 30 10.35 2.73 19.48
N LEU A 31 10.24 2.92 18.16
CA LEU A 31 10.03 1.81 17.24
C LEU A 31 11.33 1.04 17.01
N PRO A 32 11.24 -0.26 16.73
CA PRO A 32 12.42 -1.06 16.44
C PRO A 32 13.24 -0.45 15.29
N ARG A 33 14.55 -0.32 15.52
CA ARG A 33 15.45 0.29 14.53
C ARG A 33 15.48 -0.50 13.23
N HIS A 34 15.48 -1.82 13.31
CA HIS A 34 15.47 -2.71 12.15
C HIS A 34 14.05 -3.19 11.82
N ILE A 35 13.71 -3.26 10.53
CA ILE A 35 12.39 -3.70 10.05
C ILE A 35 12.08 -5.16 10.43
N ASP A 36 13.10 -5.98 10.68
CA ASP A 36 12.92 -7.40 11.04
C ASP A 36 12.32 -7.62 12.44
N ASN A 37 12.33 -6.58 13.28
CA ASN A 37 11.73 -6.61 14.61
C ASN A 37 10.26 -6.11 14.61
N VAL A 38 9.66 -5.95 13.44
CA VAL A 38 8.27 -5.47 13.26
C VAL A 38 7.42 -6.60 12.68
N GLY A 39 6.20 -6.80 13.21
CA GLY A 39 5.28 -7.83 12.72
C GLY A 39 5.64 -9.25 13.15
N GLY A 40 5.32 -10.26 12.33
CA GLY A 40 5.43 -11.67 12.67
C GLY A 40 5.95 -12.58 11.54
N PRO A 41 6.17 -13.88 11.81
CA PRO A 41 6.62 -14.84 10.80
C PRO A 41 5.52 -15.12 9.77
N VAL A 42 5.92 -15.35 8.52
CA VAL A 42 5.02 -15.64 7.39
C VAL A 42 5.52 -16.81 6.56
N ASP A 43 6.18 -17.76 7.21
CA ASP A 43 6.75 -18.95 6.59
C ASP A 43 5.69 -19.72 5.77
N GLY A 44 6.05 -20.00 4.52
CA GLY A 44 5.20 -20.73 3.58
C GLY A 44 4.02 -19.93 3.01
N LEU A 45 3.78 -18.71 3.49
CA LEU A 45 2.77 -17.83 2.90
C LEU A 45 3.22 -17.32 1.54
N THR A 46 2.27 -17.19 0.62
CA THR A 46 2.53 -16.60 -0.71
C THR A 46 2.13 -15.13 -0.71
N ALA A 47 3.06 -14.27 -1.12
CA ALA A 47 2.90 -12.82 -1.12
C ALA A 47 3.14 -12.23 -2.51
N ILE A 48 2.29 -11.29 -2.94
CA ILE A 48 2.54 -10.43 -4.10
C ILE A 48 2.84 -9.02 -3.59
N VAL A 49 3.96 -8.45 -4.03
CA VAL A 49 4.32 -7.05 -3.76
C VAL A 49 4.36 -6.30 -5.09
N THR A 50 3.52 -5.29 -5.24
CA THR A 50 3.53 -4.43 -6.44
C THR A 50 4.61 -3.34 -6.30
N GLY A 51 5.34 -3.08 -7.40
CA GLY A 51 6.41 -2.08 -7.42
C GLY A 51 7.57 -2.34 -6.45
N PRO A 52 8.13 -3.56 -6.39
CA PRO A 52 9.17 -3.93 -5.43
C PRO A 52 10.57 -3.44 -5.83
N THR A 53 10.77 -2.87 -7.01
CA THR A 53 12.12 -2.60 -7.57
C THR A 53 12.75 -1.28 -7.10
N SER A 54 12.19 -0.65 -6.07
CA SER A 54 12.76 0.56 -5.46
C SER A 54 12.07 0.91 -4.15
N GLY A 55 12.83 1.49 -3.22
CA GLY A 55 12.26 2.21 -2.07
C GLY A 55 11.49 1.29 -1.11
N ILE A 56 10.30 1.72 -0.69
CA ILE A 56 9.46 1.01 0.29
C ILE A 56 9.09 -0.40 -0.18
N GLY A 57 8.82 -0.57 -1.48
CA GLY A 57 8.45 -1.85 -2.06
C GLY A 57 9.58 -2.88 -1.97
N GLU A 58 10.81 -2.43 -2.21
CA GLU A 58 12.01 -3.26 -2.13
C GLU A 58 12.24 -3.77 -0.72
N GLU A 59 12.18 -2.85 0.26
CA GLU A 59 12.35 -3.17 1.67
C GLU A 59 11.23 -4.05 2.21
N THR A 60 9.99 -3.83 1.75
CA THR A 60 8.85 -4.69 2.09
C THR A 60 9.04 -6.10 1.53
N ALA A 61 9.43 -6.23 0.26
CA ALA A 61 9.71 -7.53 -0.35
C ALA A 61 10.86 -8.27 0.36
N ALA A 62 11.96 -7.57 0.63
CA ALA A 62 13.11 -8.13 1.35
C ALA A 62 12.74 -8.58 2.77
N ALA A 63 11.91 -7.81 3.48
CA ALA A 63 11.42 -8.15 4.81
C ALA A 63 10.51 -9.38 4.81
N LEU A 64 9.65 -9.54 3.79
CA LEU A 64 8.80 -10.73 3.62
C LEU A 64 9.63 -11.98 3.29
N VAL A 65 10.66 -11.84 2.44
CA VAL A 65 11.63 -12.90 2.14
C VAL A 65 12.31 -13.39 3.40
N ARG A 66 12.85 -12.47 4.22
CA ARG A 66 13.51 -12.81 5.50
C ARG A 66 12.60 -13.52 6.50
N ARG A 67 11.28 -13.43 6.31
CA ARG A 67 10.25 -14.08 7.15
C ARG A 67 9.68 -15.35 6.54
N GLY A 68 10.34 -15.89 5.50
CA GLY A 68 10.00 -17.19 4.91
C GLY A 68 8.81 -17.17 3.94
N ALA A 69 8.34 -16.00 3.52
CA ALA A 69 7.29 -15.91 2.50
C ALA A 69 7.84 -16.31 1.12
N LYS A 70 6.97 -16.91 0.30
CA LYS A 70 7.15 -17.05 -1.15
C LYS A 70 6.74 -15.73 -1.79
N VAL A 71 7.70 -14.95 -2.30
CA VAL A 71 7.45 -13.58 -2.74
C VAL A 71 7.45 -13.47 -4.25
N VAL A 72 6.36 -12.91 -4.79
CA VAL A 72 6.20 -12.54 -6.19
C VAL A 72 6.48 -11.04 -6.32
N LEU A 73 7.57 -10.74 -7.00
CA LEU A 73 8.00 -9.41 -7.36
C LEU A 73 7.22 -8.94 -8.60
N ALA A 74 6.10 -8.26 -8.40
CA ALA A 74 5.24 -7.79 -9.49
C ALA A 74 5.67 -6.38 -9.95
N CYS A 75 6.33 -6.29 -11.10
CA CYS A 75 6.98 -5.07 -11.57
C CYS A 75 6.90 -4.86 -13.09
N ARG A 76 7.04 -3.61 -13.53
CA ARG A 76 7.02 -3.23 -14.96
C ARG A 76 8.23 -3.68 -15.77
N SER A 77 9.39 -3.73 -15.13
CA SER A 77 10.67 -4.06 -15.78
C SER A 77 11.16 -5.41 -15.28
N ARG A 78 11.13 -6.41 -16.17
CA ARG A 78 11.66 -7.75 -15.88
C ARG A 78 13.11 -7.67 -15.40
N ASP A 79 13.96 -6.94 -16.12
CA ASP A 79 15.39 -6.84 -15.79
C ASP A 79 15.64 -6.31 -14.37
N ARG A 80 14.92 -5.27 -13.96
CA ARG A 80 15.01 -4.76 -12.58
C ARG A 80 14.48 -5.74 -11.55
N GLY A 81 13.40 -6.46 -11.89
CA GLY A 81 12.87 -7.53 -11.03
C GLY A 81 13.87 -8.66 -10.84
N GLU A 82 14.49 -9.15 -11.92
CA GLU A 82 15.48 -10.24 -11.87
C GLU A 82 16.77 -9.81 -11.18
N ALA A 83 17.21 -8.56 -11.37
CA ALA A 83 18.33 -7.99 -10.63
C ALA A 83 18.04 -7.96 -9.12
N LEU A 84 16.85 -7.51 -8.71
CA LEU A 84 16.45 -7.52 -7.31
C LEU A 84 16.37 -8.95 -6.76
N LYS A 85 15.75 -9.87 -7.50
CA LYS A 85 15.70 -11.30 -7.11
C LYS A 85 17.10 -11.85 -6.84
N THR A 86 18.04 -11.61 -7.75
CA THR A 86 19.44 -12.05 -7.62
C THR A 86 20.09 -11.45 -6.36
N ALA A 87 19.88 -10.15 -6.12
CA ALA A 87 20.41 -9.47 -4.94
C ALA A 87 19.85 -10.04 -3.62
N LEU A 88 18.54 -10.31 -3.56
CA LEU A 88 17.90 -10.89 -2.38
C LEU A 88 18.37 -12.32 -2.10
N VAL A 89 18.47 -13.17 -3.14
CA VAL A 89 19.02 -14.53 -2.99
C VAL A 89 20.46 -14.49 -2.46
N ALA A 90 21.29 -13.60 -3.00
CA ALA A 90 22.67 -13.43 -2.53
C ALA A 90 22.73 -12.95 -1.08
N ALA A 91 21.85 -12.02 -0.68
CA ALA A 91 21.79 -11.50 0.69
C ALA A 91 21.37 -12.57 1.70
N GLU A 92 20.36 -13.39 1.37
CA GLU A 92 19.91 -14.50 2.23
C GLU A 92 20.99 -15.58 2.37
N LYS A 93 21.66 -15.92 1.27
CA LYS A 93 22.79 -16.86 1.27
C LYS A 93 23.94 -16.36 2.13
N ALA A 94 24.33 -15.09 1.99
CA ALA A 94 25.39 -14.48 2.78
C ALA A 94 25.07 -14.46 4.29
N ALA A 95 23.78 -14.40 4.64
CA ALA A 95 23.31 -14.48 6.02
C ALA A 95 23.12 -15.92 6.54
N GLY A 96 23.46 -16.95 5.76
CA GLY A 96 23.31 -18.35 6.14
C GLY A 96 21.86 -18.82 6.25
N ARG A 97 20.91 -18.12 5.62
CA ARG A 97 19.49 -18.46 5.63
C ARG A 97 19.13 -19.38 4.46
N LYS A 98 17.97 -20.03 4.57
CA LYS A 98 17.42 -20.89 3.50
C LYS A 98 17.27 -20.08 2.20
N GLU A 99 17.52 -20.73 1.07
CA GLU A 99 17.29 -20.11 -0.24
C GLU A 99 15.83 -19.64 -0.36
N PRO A 100 15.60 -18.35 -0.68
CA PRO A 100 14.27 -17.78 -0.69
C PRO A 100 13.48 -18.16 -1.94
N GLU A 101 12.17 -18.40 -1.77
CA GLU A 101 11.26 -18.66 -2.90
C GLU A 101 10.82 -17.33 -3.53
N LEU A 102 11.45 -16.96 -4.64
CA LEU A 102 11.23 -15.68 -5.34
C LEU A 102 10.84 -15.86 -6.81
N GLU A 103 9.80 -15.12 -7.23
CA GLU A 103 9.30 -15.11 -8.60
C GLU A 103 9.18 -13.68 -9.13
N VAL A 104 9.56 -13.42 -10.38
CA VAL A 104 9.38 -12.11 -11.03
C VAL A 104 8.25 -12.20 -12.03
N ARG A 105 7.24 -11.33 -11.88
CA ARG A 105 6.11 -11.24 -12.82
C ARG A 105 5.94 -9.83 -13.34
N LEU A 106 5.58 -9.72 -14.61
CA LEU A 106 5.33 -8.45 -15.26
C LEU A 106 3.97 -7.89 -14.83
N LEU A 107 3.97 -6.65 -14.34
CA LEU A 107 2.76 -5.92 -13.98
C LEU A 107 2.98 -4.42 -14.20
N ASP A 108 2.23 -3.86 -15.14
CA ASP A 108 2.08 -2.41 -15.31
C ASP A 108 0.69 -1.94 -14.90
N LEU A 109 0.61 -1.28 -13.75
CA LEU A 109 -0.65 -0.76 -13.22
C LEU A 109 -1.19 0.44 -14.02
N ALA A 110 -0.39 1.01 -14.92
CA ALA A 110 -0.84 2.04 -15.87
C ALA A 110 -1.37 1.44 -17.19
N SER A 111 -1.66 0.13 -17.21
CA SER A 111 -2.27 -0.60 -18.32
C SER A 111 -3.26 -1.63 -17.78
N LEU A 112 -4.56 -1.43 -17.98
CA LEU A 112 -5.56 -2.41 -17.51
C LEU A 112 -5.36 -3.78 -18.17
N ASP A 113 -4.92 -3.82 -19.42
CA ASP A 113 -4.60 -5.08 -20.12
C ASP A 113 -3.45 -5.83 -19.43
N SER A 114 -2.41 -5.12 -18.98
CA SER A 114 -1.34 -5.73 -18.19
C SER A 114 -1.86 -6.30 -16.87
N VAL A 115 -2.75 -5.58 -16.18
CA VAL A 115 -3.36 -6.06 -14.92
C VAL A 115 -4.21 -7.30 -15.17
N ARG A 116 -5.03 -7.31 -16.22
CA ARG A 116 -5.87 -8.46 -16.60
C ARG A 116 -5.04 -9.67 -16.97
N GLN A 117 -3.96 -9.48 -17.73
CA GLN A 117 -3.06 -10.56 -18.10
C GLN A 117 -2.39 -11.16 -16.86
N PHE A 118 -1.88 -10.33 -15.94
CA PHE A 118 -1.32 -10.79 -14.67
C PHE A 118 -2.33 -11.63 -13.86
N VAL A 119 -3.56 -11.12 -13.70
CA VAL A 119 -4.63 -11.82 -12.96
C VAL A 119 -4.98 -13.14 -13.64
N LYS A 120 -5.13 -13.15 -14.97
CA LYS A 120 -5.45 -14.35 -15.75
C LYS A 120 -4.39 -15.43 -15.58
N GLU A 121 -3.11 -15.08 -15.71
CA GLU A 121 -2.00 -16.00 -15.51
C GLU A 121 -1.96 -16.54 -14.08
N TRP A 122 -2.13 -15.66 -13.09
CA TRP A 122 -2.13 -16.05 -11.68
C TRP A 122 -3.29 -17.00 -11.33
N GLU A 123 -4.51 -16.67 -11.74
CA GLU A 123 -5.70 -17.47 -11.44
C GLU A 123 -5.70 -18.81 -12.19
N ALA A 124 -5.05 -18.91 -13.36
CA ALA A 124 -4.89 -20.16 -14.10
C ALA A 124 -4.11 -21.22 -13.29
N GLU A 125 -3.17 -20.80 -12.45
CA GLU A 125 -2.37 -21.68 -11.58
C GLU A 125 -3.16 -22.20 -10.37
N LYS A 126 -4.29 -21.55 -10.03
CA LYS A 126 -5.14 -21.89 -8.88
C LYS A 126 -4.39 -21.92 -7.54
N ARG A 127 -3.25 -21.23 -7.45
CA ARG A 127 -2.44 -21.13 -6.22
C ARG A 127 -3.16 -20.27 -5.17
N PRO A 128 -2.93 -20.53 -3.87
CA PRO A 128 -3.39 -19.64 -2.81
C PRO A 128 -2.54 -18.36 -2.77
N LEU A 129 -3.19 -17.21 -2.57
CA LEU A 129 -2.53 -15.93 -2.29
C LEU A 129 -2.85 -15.50 -0.87
N HIS A 130 -1.84 -15.29 -0.03
CA HIS A 130 -2.06 -14.93 1.37
C HIS A 130 -1.90 -13.42 1.55
N LEU A 131 -0.84 -12.82 1.02
CA LEU A 131 -0.52 -11.41 1.23
C LEU A 131 -0.55 -10.66 -0.11
N LEU A 132 -1.43 -9.68 -0.25
CA LEU A 132 -1.41 -8.75 -1.38
C LEU A 132 -0.98 -7.37 -0.88
N ILE A 133 0.20 -6.91 -1.30
CA ILE A 133 0.74 -5.60 -0.94
C ILE A 133 0.65 -4.67 -2.15
N ASN A 134 -0.42 -3.86 -2.16
CA ASN A 134 -0.65 -2.81 -3.14
C ASN A 134 0.23 -1.59 -2.78
N ASN A 135 1.53 -1.74 -3.03
CA ASN A 135 2.57 -0.76 -2.67
C ASN A 135 2.88 0.21 -3.81
N ALA A 136 2.85 -0.26 -5.06
CA ALA A 136 3.28 0.54 -6.22
C ALA A 136 2.59 1.90 -6.26
N GLY A 137 3.35 2.94 -6.60
CA GLY A 137 2.79 4.25 -6.80
C GLY A 137 3.67 5.09 -7.70
N VAL A 138 3.04 5.77 -8.64
CA VAL A 138 3.65 6.91 -9.32
C VAL A 138 3.50 8.11 -8.39
N PHE A 139 4.59 8.85 -8.23
CA PHE A 139 4.64 10.11 -7.51
C PHE A 139 5.39 11.10 -8.37
N THR A 140 4.65 12.03 -8.99
CA THR A 140 5.22 13.11 -9.79
C THR A 140 4.70 14.43 -9.26
N ILE A 141 5.60 15.26 -8.73
CA ILE A 141 5.31 16.62 -8.25
C ILE A 141 5.59 17.61 -9.38
N GLY A 142 4.72 18.59 -9.56
CA GLY A 142 4.93 19.69 -10.52
C GLY A 142 5.00 19.30 -12.01
N ALA A 143 4.79 18.03 -12.34
CA ALA A 143 4.80 17.54 -13.71
C ALA A 143 3.49 17.89 -14.45
N PRO A 144 3.51 18.06 -15.78
CA PRO A 144 2.29 18.20 -16.56
C PRO A 144 1.40 16.97 -16.44
N ARG A 145 0.10 17.13 -16.69
CA ARG A 145 -0.86 16.03 -16.69
C ARG A 145 -0.42 14.96 -17.70
N ALA A 146 -0.28 13.73 -17.22
CA ALA A 146 0.01 12.55 -18.02
C ALA A 146 -1.16 11.57 -17.91
N THR A 147 -1.22 10.62 -18.86
CA THR A 147 -2.26 9.60 -18.87
C THR A 147 -1.69 8.18 -18.88
N THR A 148 -2.47 7.23 -18.38
CA THR A 148 -2.24 5.81 -18.56
C THR A 148 -2.47 5.38 -20.01
N GLN A 149 -2.16 4.13 -20.36
CA GLN A 149 -2.46 3.57 -21.68
C GLN A 149 -3.98 3.59 -21.96
N ASP A 150 -4.78 3.49 -20.91
CA ASP A 150 -6.25 3.51 -20.94
C ASP A 150 -6.86 4.93 -20.93
N GLY A 151 -6.03 5.98 -20.91
CA GLY A 151 -6.47 7.38 -20.97
C GLY A 151 -6.83 8.02 -19.63
N PHE A 152 -6.66 7.32 -18.51
CA PHE A 152 -6.89 7.88 -17.17
C PHE A 152 -5.78 8.84 -16.77
N GLU A 153 -6.07 9.83 -15.91
CA GLU A 153 -5.03 10.59 -15.23
C GLU A 153 -4.04 9.64 -14.53
N LEU A 154 -2.74 9.87 -14.70
CA LEU A 154 -1.68 8.92 -14.37
C LEU A 154 -1.69 8.45 -12.90
N HIS A 155 -1.85 9.36 -11.93
CA HIS A 155 -1.86 8.98 -10.51
C HIS A 155 -3.09 8.16 -10.16
N MET A 156 -4.28 8.61 -10.58
CA MET A 156 -5.53 7.90 -10.33
C MET A 156 -5.55 6.53 -11.03
N GLY A 157 -5.09 6.48 -12.28
CA GLY A 157 -5.00 5.27 -13.08
C GLY A 157 -4.04 4.25 -12.47
N SER A 158 -2.80 4.65 -12.18
CA SER A 158 -1.78 3.72 -11.69
C SER A 158 -1.92 3.39 -10.20
N ASN A 159 -2.20 4.37 -9.34
CA ASN A 159 -2.12 4.18 -7.89
C ASN A 159 -3.38 3.54 -7.32
N HIS A 160 -4.54 3.79 -7.96
CA HIS A 160 -5.86 3.36 -7.51
C HIS A 160 -6.51 2.39 -8.51
N LEU A 161 -6.85 2.80 -9.74
CA LEU A 161 -7.64 1.98 -10.68
C LEU A 161 -6.95 0.63 -11.02
N GLY A 162 -5.64 0.65 -11.28
CA GLY A 162 -4.87 -0.57 -11.51
C GLY A 162 -4.89 -1.52 -10.31
N HIS A 163 -4.73 -0.99 -9.09
CA HIS A 163 -4.80 -1.79 -7.88
C HIS A 163 -6.22 -2.25 -7.53
N PHE A 164 -7.23 -1.44 -7.82
CA PHE A 164 -8.63 -1.80 -7.66
C PHE A 164 -8.94 -3.06 -8.49
N LEU A 165 -8.60 -3.03 -9.79
CA LEU A 165 -8.78 -4.17 -10.68
C LEU A 165 -7.94 -5.38 -10.25
N LEU A 166 -6.67 -5.18 -9.91
CA LEU A 166 -5.78 -6.24 -9.42
C LEU A 166 -6.35 -6.92 -8.18
N THR A 167 -6.80 -6.14 -7.20
CA THR A 167 -7.30 -6.64 -5.91
C THR A 167 -8.53 -7.51 -6.09
N LEU A 168 -9.51 -7.04 -6.87
CA LEU A 168 -10.74 -7.80 -7.14
C LEU A 168 -10.46 -9.03 -8.01
N GLY A 169 -9.57 -8.92 -8.99
CA GLY A 169 -9.12 -10.04 -9.82
C GLY A 169 -8.42 -11.15 -9.04
N LEU A 170 -7.66 -10.81 -8.00
CA LEU A 170 -6.94 -11.77 -7.14
C LEU A 170 -7.75 -12.24 -5.93
N LEU A 171 -8.94 -11.67 -5.68
CA LEU A 171 -9.79 -12.04 -4.55
C LEU A 171 -10.14 -13.55 -4.53
N PRO A 172 -10.37 -14.24 -5.67
CA PRO A 172 -10.55 -15.69 -5.68
C PRO A 172 -9.33 -16.46 -5.10
N SER A 173 -8.09 -16.08 -5.46
CA SER A 173 -6.87 -16.67 -4.85
C SER A 173 -6.77 -16.43 -3.35
N ILE A 174 -7.19 -15.25 -2.88
CA ILE A 174 -7.16 -14.90 -1.46
C ILE A 174 -8.20 -15.72 -0.69
N ARG A 175 -9.41 -15.86 -1.23
CA ARG A 175 -10.43 -16.74 -0.67
C ARG A 175 -9.99 -18.21 -0.66
N ARG A 176 -9.26 -18.68 -1.69
CA ARG A 176 -8.67 -20.02 -1.69
C ARG A 176 -7.67 -20.22 -0.56
N ALA A 177 -6.80 -19.25 -0.31
CA ALA A 177 -5.86 -19.29 0.81
C ALA A 177 -6.62 -19.33 2.16
N ALA A 178 -7.56 -18.42 2.38
CA ALA A 178 -8.35 -18.38 3.61
C ALA A 178 -9.13 -19.69 3.85
N ALA A 179 -9.72 -20.28 2.80
CA ALA A 179 -10.41 -21.56 2.90
C ALA A 179 -9.46 -22.73 3.22
N ALA A 180 -8.24 -22.73 2.67
CA ALA A 180 -7.23 -23.74 2.99
C ALA A 180 -6.77 -23.63 4.45
N GLU A 181 -6.58 -22.40 4.96
CA GLU A 181 -6.24 -22.16 6.37
C GLU A 181 -7.36 -22.62 7.32
N ALA A 182 -8.61 -22.30 7.00
CA ALA A 182 -9.77 -22.73 7.79
C ALA A 182 -9.89 -24.26 7.87
N LYS A 183 -9.50 -24.98 6.81
CA LYS A 183 -9.47 -26.46 6.79
C LYS A 183 -8.30 -27.05 7.57
N ALA A 184 -7.17 -26.34 7.63
CA ALA A 184 -5.95 -26.78 8.31
C ALA A 184 -5.95 -26.47 9.82
N ALA A 185 -6.80 -25.55 10.28
CA ALA A 185 -6.97 -25.26 11.70
C ALA A 185 -7.48 -26.52 12.43
N PRO A 186 -6.84 -26.97 13.52
CA PRO A 186 -7.30 -28.14 14.25
C PRO A 186 -8.72 -27.92 14.74
N LEU A 187 -9.61 -28.87 14.45
CA LEU A 187 -10.91 -29.00 15.10
C LEU A 187 -10.66 -29.19 16.60
N THR A 188 -10.67 -28.12 17.39
CA THR A 188 -10.72 -28.24 18.85
C THR A 188 -12.14 -28.60 19.26
N ALA A 189 -12.56 -29.82 18.89
CA ALA A 189 -13.65 -30.51 19.54
C ALA A 189 -13.14 -30.97 20.91
N ASN A 190 -13.40 -30.13 21.93
CA ASN A 190 -13.76 -30.47 23.31
C ASN A 190 -13.34 -29.32 24.25
N GLY A 191 -14.34 -28.70 24.88
CA GLY A 191 -14.22 -27.51 25.72
C GLY A 191 -13.30 -27.68 26.94
N SER A 192 -12.01 -27.45 26.72
CA SER A 192 -11.00 -27.34 27.75
C SER A 192 -10.03 -26.24 27.35
N ALA A 193 -10.21 -25.06 27.94
CA ALA A 193 -9.28 -23.94 27.78
C ALA A 193 -7.99 -24.28 28.54
N THR A 194 -7.04 -24.91 27.87
CA THR A 194 -5.67 -24.98 28.39
C THR A 194 -5.02 -23.62 28.23
N ALA A 195 -4.66 -23.02 29.35
CA ALA A 195 -3.89 -21.80 29.47
C ALA A 195 -2.50 -21.97 28.83
N ASN A 196 -2.42 -21.73 27.53
CA ASN A 196 -1.21 -21.32 26.79
C ASN A 196 -1.65 -20.73 25.43
N GLY A 197 -2.38 -19.61 25.50
CA GLY A 197 -2.23 -18.43 24.65
C GLY A 197 -2.33 -18.50 23.11
N SER A 198 -2.60 -19.64 22.47
CA SER A 198 -2.90 -19.67 21.03
C SER A 198 -4.39 -19.39 20.82
N ALA A 199 -4.77 -18.12 20.99
CA ALA A 199 -6.06 -17.61 20.56
C ALA A 199 -6.26 -17.99 19.09
N ALA A 200 -7.47 -18.43 18.72
CA ALA A 200 -7.88 -18.77 17.36
C ALA A 200 -7.17 -17.85 16.36
N VAL A 201 -6.18 -18.41 15.64
CA VAL A 201 -5.34 -17.63 14.73
C VAL A 201 -6.27 -17.10 13.64
N GLY A 202 -6.62 -15.81 13.74
CA GLY A 202 -7.38 -15.14 12.70
C GLY A 202 -6.70 -15.37 11.35
N SER A 203 -7.48 -15.42 10.27
CA SER A 203 -6.99 -15.57 8.88
C SER A 203 -5.65 -14.85 8.71
N ARG A 204 -4.63 -15.52 8.16
CA ARG A 204 -3.33 -14.88 7.89
C ARG A 204 -3.33 -14.16 6.54
N CYS A 205 -4.44 -14.21 5.82
CA CYS A 205 -4.60 -13.47 4.58
C CYS A 205 -4.68 -11.96 4.86
N ARG A 206 -4.00 -11.14 4.06
CA ARG A 206 -3.96 -9.68 4.19
C ARG A 206 -4.03 -9.02 2.82
N ILE A 207 -4.79 -7.93 2.74
CA ILE A 207 -4.73 -6.98 1.63
C ILE A 207 -4.26 -5.66 2.23
N VAL A 208 -3.11 -5.16 1.80
CA VAL A 208 -2.48 -3.96 2.32
C VAL A 208 -2.38 -2.91 1.23
N ASN A 209 -3.11 -1.81 1.40
CA ASN A 209 -3.14 -0.66 0.48
C ASN A 209 -2.24 0.46 0.99
N VAL A 210 -1.15 0.74 0.27
CA VAL A 210 -0.23 1.82 0.64
C VAL A 210 -0.76 3.17 0.13
N SER A 211 -1.20 3.99 1.08
CA SER A 211 -1.63 5.38 0.89
C SER A 211 -0.46 6.35 1.15
N SER A 212 -0.74 7.57 1.60
CA SER A 212 0.22 8.62 1.96
C SER A 212 -0.44 9.60 2.94
N SER A 213 0.36 10.33 3.74
CA SER A 213 -0.15 11.48 4.49
C SER A 213 -0.76 12.54 3.58
N TYR A 214 -0.39 12.57 2.28
CA TYR A 214 -0.98 13.49 1.29
C TYR A 214 -2.50 13.33 1.14
N HIS A 215 -3.08 12.18 1.50
CA HIS A 215 -4.54 12.03 1.44
C HIS A 215 -5.27 13.06 2.30
N THR A 216 -4.63 13.59 3.37
CA THR A 216 -5.22 14.61 4.26
C THR A 216 -5.29 16.00 3.63
N LEU A 217 -4.58 16.24 2.53
CA LEU A 217 -4.63 17.51 1.79
C LEU A 217 -5.96 17.70 1.06
N ILE A 218 -6.69 16.61 0.79
CA ILE A 218 -8.00 16.64 0.13
C ILE A 218 -9.10 16.76 1.19
N ARG A 219 -9.41 18.00 1.60
CA ARG A 219 -10.42 18.28 2.64
C ARG A 219 -11.87 18.15 2.16
N ASN A 220 -12.11 18.44 0.89
CA ASN A 220 -13.46 18.49 0.30
C ASN A 220 -13.92 17.16 -0.30
N GLY A 221 -13.25 16.06 0.02
CA GLY A 221 -13.52 14.75 -0.57
C GLY A 221 -13.00 14.59 -2.00
N ILE A 222 -13.18 13.39 -2.53
CA ILE A 222 -12.80 13.05 -3.90
C ILE A 222 -13.61 13.88 -4.90
N SER A 223 -12.97 14.35 -5.97
CA SER A 223 -13.68 15.09 -7.02
C SER A 223 -14.57 14.14 -7.80
N ARG A 224 -15.89 14.33 -7.66
CA ARG A 224 -16.89 13.54 -8.37
C ARG A 224 -17.18 14.09 -9.77
N ASP A 225 -17.09 15.41 -9.93
CA ASP A 225 -17.38 16.10 -11.20
C ASP A 225 -16.22 16.02 -12.20
N ASP A 226 -14.97 15.95 -11.72
CA ASP A 226 -13.78 15.83 -12.56
C ASP A 226 -12.72 14.89 -11.92
N PRO A 227 -13.00 13.58 -11.85
CA PRO A 227 -12.11 12.62 -11.18
C PRO A 227 -10.73 12.52 -11.85
N HIS A 228 -10.66 12.88 -13.15
CA HIS A 228 -9.46 12.85 -13.97
C HIS A 228 -8.76 14.21 -14.11
N LEU A 229 -9.24 15.24 -13.40
CA LEU A 229 -8.64 16.58 -13.33
C LEU A 229 -8.34 17.16 -14.72
N THR A 230 -9.36 17.15 -15.58
CA THR A 230 -9.33 17.57 -16.99
C THR A 230 -9.55 19.07 -17.18
N GLY A 231 -9.96 19.81 -16.13
CA GLY A 231 -10.15 21.26 -16.18
C GLY A 231 -8.93 22.02 -16.75
N ARG A 232 -9.15 22.81 -17.82
CA ARG A 232 -8.09 23.59 -18.49
C ARG A 232 -7.40 24.54 -17.51
N GLY A 233 -6.06 24.49 -17.46
CA GLY A 233 -5.23 25.38 -16.63
C GLY A 233 -5.29 25.11 -15.12
N GLN A 234 -5.97 24.05 -14.68
CA GLN A 234 -6.23 23.77 -13.26
C GLN A 234 -5.55 22.49 -12.74
N TYR A 235 -4.82 21.77 -13.61
CA TYR A 235 -4.14 20.56 -13.19
C TYR A 235 -3.04 20.87 -12.18
N ASN A 236 -3.12 20.22 -11.02
CA ASN A 236 -2.11 20.26 -9.99
C ASN A 236 -1.72 18.81 -9.64
N ALA A 237 -0.47 18.46 -9.93
CA ALA A 237 0.01 17.09 -9.76
C ALA A 237 -0.03 16.62 -8.30
N ASP A 238 0.20 17.52 -7.34
CA ASP A 238 0.17 17.22 -5.91
C ASP A 238 -1.25 16.88 -5.47
N ARG A 239 -2.25 17.64 -5.96
CA ARG A 239 -3.67 17.36 -5.77
C ARG A 239 -4.08 16.04 -6.45
N ALA A 240 -3.59 15.77 -7.65
CA ALA A 240 -3.84 14.50 -8.34
C ALA A 240 -3.31 13.31 -7.56
N TYR A 241 -2.07 13.39 -7.09
CA TYR A 241 -1.46 12.39 -6.23
C TYR A 241 -2.22 12.23 -4.91
N ALA A 242 -2.49 13.33 -4.20
CA ALA A 242 -3.25 13.34 -2.95
C ALA A 242 -4.63 12.70 -3.11
N GLN A 243 -5.33 13.00 -4.20
CA GLN A 243 -6.61 12.39 -4.55
C GLN A 243 -6.48 10.87 -4.77
N SER A 244 -5.44 10.42 -5.48
CA SER A 244 -5.18 8.97 -5.65
C SER A 244 -4.91 8.26 -4.32
N LYS A 245 -4.29 8.96 -3.35
CA LYS A 245 -4.00 8.40 -2.02
C LYS A 245 -5.22 8.41 -1.10
N LEU A 246 -6.11 9.40 -1.25
CA LEU A 246 -7.44 9.37 -0.65
C LEU A 246 -8.26 8.20 -1.20
N ALA A 247 -8.22 7.98 -2.51
CA ALA A 247 -8.91 6.87 -3.16
C ALA A 247 -8.49 5.50 -2.59
N ASN A 248 -7.21 5.28 -2.29
CA ASN A 248 -6.74 4.06 -1.64
C ASN A 248 -7.35 3.82 -0.25
N VAL A 249 -7.57 4.87 0.56
CA VAL A 249 -8.18 4.73 1.89
C VAL A 249 -9.68 4.48 1.79
N LEU A 250 -10.36 5.21 0.90
CA LEU A 250 -11.79 4.99 0.60
C LEU A 250 -12.04 3.58 0.04
N PHE A 251 -11.13 3.10 -0.83
CA PHE A 251 -11.18 1.73 -1.35
C PHE A 251 -11.04 0.69 -0.24
N THR A 252 -10.08 0.84 0.66
CA THR A 252 -9.96 -0.02 1.84
C THR A 252 -11.25 -0.02 2.64
N ARG A 253 -11.81 1.15 2.94
CA ARG A 253 -13.04 1.29 3.71
C ARG A 253 -14.21 0.55 3.05
N GLU A 254 -14.45 0.77 1.76
CA GLU A 254 -15.57 0.13 1.05
C GLU A 254 -15.34 -1.37 0.84
N LEU A 255 -14.11 -1.80 0.53
CA LEU A 255 -13.77 -3.22 0.40
C LEU A 255 -14.06 -3.98 1.71
N ARG A 256 -13.69 -3.38 2.86
CA ARG A 256 -14.04 -3.93 4.18
C ARG A 256 -15.55 -4.05 4.36
N ARG A 257 -16.31 -2.99 4.06
CA ARG A 257 -17.77 -2.99 4.23
C ARG A 257 -18.45 -4.06 3.37
N ARG A 258 -18.04 -4.21 2.10
CA ARG A 258 -18.61 -5.22 1.19
C ARG A 258 -18.24 -6.65 1.58
N LEU A 259 -17.00 -6.87 2.00
CA LEU A 259 -16.56 -8.19 2.48
C LEU A 259 -17.15 -8.57 3.83
N ALA A 260 -17.58 -7.61 4.66
CA ALA A 260 -18.06 -7.89 6.02
C ALA A 260 -19.25 -8.87 6.05
N ARG A 261 -20.06 -8.93 4.98
CA ARG A 261 -21.17 -9.89 4.87
C ARG A 261 -20.74 -11.28 4.41
N SER A 262 -19.84 -11.36 3.43
CA SER A 262 -19.45 -12.63 2.80
C SER A 262 -18.25 -13.29 3.46
N ASP A 263 -17.26 -12.50 3.90
CA ASP A 263 -15.97 -12.93 4.40
C ASP A 263 -15.50 -12.06 5.59
N PRO A 264 -16.14 -12.11 6.77
CA PRO A 264 -15.85 -11.20 7.89
C PRO A 264 -14.37 -11.19 8.34
N ALA A 265 -13.72 -12.35 8.34
CA ALA A 265 -12.30 -12.48 8.71
C ALA A 265 -11.37 -11.81 7.67
N LEU A 266 -11.71 -11.92 6.38
CA LEU A 266 -10.96 -11.24 5.32
C LEU A 266 -11.23 -9.74 5.35
N ALA A 267 -12.48 -9.32 5.59
CA ALA A 267 -12.87 -7.93 5.78
C ALA A 267 -12.03 -7.27 6.88
N ALA A 268 -11.88 -7.90 8.05
CA ALA A 268 -11.04 -7.39 9.13
C ALA A 268 -9.57 -7.22 8.71
N SER A 269 -9.12 -8.00 7.73
CA SER A 269 -7.74 -8.11 7.27
C SER A 269 -7.39 -7.25 6.05
N VAL A 270 -8.33 -6.41 5.58
CA VAL A 270 -8.06 -5.38 4.56
C VAL A 270 -7.63 -4.10 5.26
N LEU A 271 -6.39 -3.67 5.02
CA LEU A 271 -5.72 -2.61 5.76
C LEU A 271 -5.19 -1.54 4.81
N ALA A 272 -5.13 -0.29 5.30
CA ALA A 272 -4.46 0.81 4.64
C ALA A 272 -3.45 1.46 5.59
N LEU A 273 -2.45 2.12 5.02
CA LEU A 273 -1.46 2.83 5.81
C LEU A 273 -0.84 3.99 5.03
N HIS A 274 -0.22 4.93 5.74
CA HIS A 274 0.80 5.79 5.14
C HIS A 274 2.18 5.47 5.72
N PRO A 275 3.23 5.40 4.88
CA PRO A 275 4.58 5.06 5.33
C PRO A 275 5.33 6.23 5.98
N GLY A 276 4.68 7.40 6.11
CA GLY A 276 5.30 8.65 6.56
C GLY A 276 5.94 9.43 5.41
N LEU A 277 6.56 10.55 5.74
CA LEU A 277 7.35 11.32 4.78
C LEU A 277 8.67 10.56 4.51
N VAL A 278 8.75 9.84 3.40
CA VAL A 278 9.94 9.06 2.98
C VAL A 278 10.75 9.88 1.97
N CYS A 279 12.08 9.73 1.97
CA CYS A 279 12.98 10.37 1.00
C CYS A 279 12.51 10.09 -0.44
N THR A 280 11.79 11.03 -1.04
CA THR A 280 11.46 10.98 -2.46
C THR A 280 12.51 11.77 -3.22
N ASN A 281 12.95 11.23 -4.35
CA ASN A 281 14.05 11.75 -5.16
C ASN A 281 13.61 12.99 -5.98
N VAL A 282 13.07 14.01 -5.30
CA VAL A 282 12.56 15.26 -5.86
C VAL A 282 13.70 16.15 -6.39
N ALA A 283 14.93 15.95 -5.89
CA ALA A 283 16.08 16.78 -6.22
C ALA A 283 16.88 16.35 -7.46
N ARG A 284 16.34 15.49 -8.32
CA ARG A 284 17.06 14.97 -9.49
C ARG A 284 17.51 16.09 -10.43
N ASP A 285 16.66 17.11 -10.59
CA ASP A 285 16.87 18.22 -11.53
C ASP A 285 17.40 19.50 -10.85
N LEU A 286 17.77 19.43 -9.57
CA LEU A 286 18.34 20.57 -8.84
C LEU A 286 19.86 20.70 -9.10
N PRO A 287 20.40 21.94 -9.09
CA PRO A 287 21.85 22.17 -9.14
C PRO A 287 22.60 21.39 -8.06
N ALA A 288 23.78 20.86 -8.37
CA ALA A 288 24.49 19.88 -7.53
C ALA A 288 24.66 20.30 -6.06
N LEU A 289 24.96 21.58 -5.79
CA LEU A 289 25.12 22.12 -4.44
C LEU A 289 23.78 22.12 -3.66
N VAL A 290 22.69 22.52 -4.33
CA VAL A 290 21.34 22.53 -3.76
C VAL A 290 20.82 21.11 -3.58
N ARG A 291 21.13 20.19 -4.51
CA ARG A 291 20.83 18.77 -4.38
C ARG A 291 21.55 18.14 -3.18
N THR A 292 22.83 18.47 -2.95
CA THR A 292 23.57 17.98 -1.79
C THR A 292 22.99 18.53 -0.49
N ALA A 293 22.70 19.83 -0.40
CA ALA A 293 22.05 20.44 0.76
C ALA A 293 20.64 19.85 0.99
N TYR A 294 19.84 19.70 -0.07
CA TYR A 294 18.53 19.05 -0.04
C TYR A 294 18.64 17.61 0.44
N ASN A 295 19.58 16.82 -0.08
CA ASN A 295 19.75 15.41 0.32
C ASN A 295 20.28 15.26 1.75
N VAL A 296 21.10 16.19 2.24
CA VAL A 296 21.56 16.21 3.65
C VAL A 296 20.42 16.60 4.58
N ILE A 297 19.69 17.68 4.25
CA ILE A 297 18.56 18.17 5.05
C ILE A 297 17.42 17.16 5.01
N MET A 298 16.95 16.77 3.83
CA MET A 298 15.89 15.79 3.65
C MET A 298 16.29 14.37 4.09
N GLY A 299 17.57 13.99 3.99
CA GLY A 299 18.07 12.70 4.50
C GLY A 299 18.13 12.61 6.02
N GLN A 300 18.08 13.74 6.73
CA GLN A 300 17.94 13.82 8.20
C GLN A 300 16.48 14.01 8.66
N ILE A 301 15.56 14.26 7.73
CA ILE A 301 14.17 14.72 7.97
C ILE A 301 13.16 13.66 7.50
N LEU A 302 13.41 13.02 6.37
CA LEU A 302 12.54 12.04 5.75
C LEU A 302 13.02 10.63 6.10
N LEU A 303 12.06 9.73 6.36
CA LEU A 303 12.34 8.32 6.58
C LEU A 303 13.14 7.73 5.43
N ASN A 304 14.09 6.87 5.75
CA ASN A 304 14.66 5.99 4.74
C ASN A 304 13.63 4.92 4.36
N SER A 305 13.86 4.26 3.21
CA SER A 305 12.95 3.25 2.67
C SER A 305 12.64 2.12 3.66
N MET A 306 13.64 1.66 4.43
CA MET A 306 13.47 0.61 5.43
C MET A 306 12.52 1.07 6.55
N GLN A 307 12.70 2.30 7.04
CA GLN A 307 11.84 2.87 8.08
C GLN A 307 10.41 3.08 7.55
N GLY A 308 10.24 3.50 6.29
CA GLY A 308 8.94 3.66 5.64
C GLY A 308 8.20 2.35 5.39
N ALA A 309 8.92 1.25 5.20
CA ALA A 309 8.34 -0.08 5.00
C ALA A 309 7.82 -0.73 6.29
N ARG A 310 8.13 -0.21 7.48
CA ARG A 310 7.70 -0.79 8.77
C ARG A 310 6.19 -0.94 8.88
N ALA A 311 5.44 0.11 8.53
CA ALA A 311 3.98 0.06 8.59
C ALA A 311 3.42 -1.00 7.62
N SER A 312 3.99 -1.10 6.41
CA SER A 312 3.64 -2.13 5.43
C SER A 312 3.90 -3.54 5.96
N VAL A 313 5.06 -3.77 6.56
CA VAL A 313 5.42 -5.07 7.15
C VAL A 313 4.56 -5.39 8.37
N HIS A 314 4.27 -4.41 9.23
CA HIS A 314 3.35 -4.58 10.36
C HIS A 314 1.96 -4.99 9.89
N ALA A 315 1.36 -4.23 8.98
CA ALA A 315 0.04 -4.52 8.43
C ALA A 315 0.00 -5.89 7.72
N ALA A 316 1.07 -6.25 7.02
CA ALA A 316 1.15 -7.50 6.28
C ALA A 316 1.38 -8.74 7.16
N THR A 317 2.10 -8.61 8.28
CA THR A 317 2.65 -9.78 8.98
C THR A 317 2.27 -9.87 10.46
N SER A 318 1.79 -8.77 11.08
CA SER A 318 1.35 -8.80 12.47
C SER A 318 0.02 -9.55 12.60
N PRO A 319 -0.06 -10.59 13.47
CA PRO A 319 -1.34 -11.22 13.80
C PRO A 319 -2.32 -10.25 14.48
N ALA A 320 -1.82 -9.26 15.21
CA ALA A 320 -2.62 -8.29 15.96
C ALA A 320 -3.17 -7.16 15.08
N ALA A 321 -2.57 -6.87 13.92
CA ALA A 321 -2.92 -5.71 13.09
C ALA A 321 -4.43 -5.60 12.74
N PRO A 322 -5.15 -6.68 12.35
CA PRO A 322 -6.59 -6.59 12.11
C PRO A 322 -7.40 -6.11 13.33
N ALA A 323 -7.02 -6.56 14.52
CA ALA A 323 -7.70 -6.20 15.76
C ALA A 323 -7.34 -4.76 16.19
N GLU A 324 -6.06 -4.38 16.09
CA GLU A 324 -5.58 -3.03 16.39
C GLU A 324 -6.28 -1.95 15.57
N ALA A 325 -6.46 -2.18 14.26
CA ALA A 325 -7.06 -1.20 13.35
C ALA A 325 -8.58 -1.34 13.19
N ALA A 326 -9.25 -2.17 14.00
CA ALA A 326 -10.70 -2.35 13.90
C ALA A 326 -11.46 -1.03 14.08
N SER A 327 -11.05 -0.20 15.06
CA SER A 327 -11.66 1.10 15.35
C SER A 327 -11.34 2.19 14.32
N THR A 328 -10.34 1.98 13.47
CA THR A 328 -9.84 2.95 12.48
C THR A 328 -10.13 2.53 11.05
N SER A 329 -11.09 1.61 10.87
CA SER A 329 -11.45 1.05 9.55
C SER A 329 -10.24 0.46 8.79
N GLY A 330 -9.30 -0.13 9.52
CA GLY A 330 -8.10 -0.75 8.96
C GLY A 330 -6.95 0.22 8.67
N TYR A 331 -6.99 1.47 9.14
CA TYR A 331 -5.96 2.47 8.85
C TYR A 331 -4.85 2.57 9.91
N PHE A 332 -3.60 2.55 9.46
CA PHE A 332 -2.39 2.75 10.26
C PHE A 332 -1.60 3.99 9.84
N ASN A 333 -0.92 4.59 10.80
CA ASN A 333 0.06 5.64 10.54
C ASN A 333 1.47 5.07 10.29
N SER A 334 2.42 5.97 10.03
CA SER A 334 3.83 5.61 9.80
C SER A 334 4.55 5.02 11.01
N THR A 335 3.94 5.10 12.20
CA THR A 335 4.48 4.54 13.45
C THR A 335 3.87 3.18 13.78
N CYS A 336 3.22 2.51 12.82
CA CYS A 336 2.52 1.25 13.00
C CYS A 336 1.35 1.32 14.01
N LEU A 337 0.85 2.53 14.32
CA LEU A 337 -0.26 2.70 15.24
C LEU A 337 -1.57 2.92 14.48
N PRO A 338 -2.68 2.33 14.95
CA PRO A 338 -3.99 2.64 14.37
C PRO A 338 -4.31 4.11 14.62
N MET A 339 -4.74 4.81 13.57
CA MET A 339 -5.12 6.22 13.63
C MET A 339 -6.37 6.46 12.78
N GLN A 340 -7.26 7.35 13.20
CA GLN A 340 -8.36 7.74 12.32
C GLN A 340 -7.80 8.45 11.08
N PRO A 341 -8.21 8.08 9.85
CA PRO A 341 -7.82 8.79 8.66
C PRO A 341 -8.57 10.14 8.59
N SER A 342 -8.24 10.98 7.59
CA SER A 342 -8.92 12.29 7.43
C SER A 342 -10.47 12.14 7.37
N PRO A 343 -11.25 13.17 7.76
CA PRO A 343 -12.71 13.12 7.66
C PRO A 343 -13.22 12.75 6.26
N ALA A 344 -12.57 13.26 5.21
CA ALA A 344 -12.88 12.93 3.82
C ALA A 344 -12.68 11.44 3.48
N ALA A 345 -11.80 10.74 4.20
CA ALA A 345 -11.55 9.30 4.03
C ALA A 345 -12.50 8.41 4.84
N GLN A 346 -13.36 9.02 5.67
CA GLN A 346 -14.37 8.33 6.47
C GLN A 346 -15.78 8.45 5.86
N ASP A 347 -15.91 9.14 4.71
CA ASP A 347 -17.17 9.32 3.99
C ASP A 347 -17.57 8.03 3.23
N ASP A 348 -18.58 7.34 3.76
CA ASP A 348 -19.14 6.12 3.18
C ASP A 348 -19.80 6.35 1.82
N GLU A 349 -20.42 7.51 1.58
CA GLU A 349 -21.03 7.82 0.29
C GLU A 349 -19.97 8.06 -0.78
N ALA A 350 -18.88 8.76 -0.42
CA ALA A 350 -17.73 8.91 -1.31
C ALA A 350 -17.06 7.57 -1.61
N ALA A 351 -16.94 6.68 -0.62
CA ALA A 351 -16.36 5.35 -0.81
C ALA A 351 -17.21 4.49 -1.75
N ALA A 352 -18.53 4.47 -1.56
CA ALA A 352 -19.48 3.75 -2.42
C ALA A 352 -19.56 4.35 -3.84
N TRP A 353 -19.50 5.68 -3.97
CA TRP A 353 -19.40 6.34 -5.27
C TRP A 353 -18.11 5.97 -5.99
N LEU A 354 -16.97 6.04 -5.30
CA LEU A 354 -15.66 5.73 -5.86
C LEU A 354 -15.60 4.28 -6.34
N TRP A 355 -16.18 3.34 -5.58
CA TRP A 355 -16.27 1.94 -5.99
C TRP A 355 -17.00 1.79 -7.32
N ARG A 356 -18.21 2.34 -7.44
CA ARG A 356 -18.99 2.27 -8.68
C ARG A 356 -18.26 2.90 -9.86
N TRP A 357 -17.73 4.11 -9.66
CA TRP A 357 -16.93 4.78 -10.68
C TRP A 357 -15.72 3.94 -11.08
N SER A 358 -15.00 3.35 -10.12
CA SER A 358 -13.84 2.50 -10.40
C SER A 358 -14.24 1.24 -11.17
N SER A 359 -15.32 0.57 -10.78
CA SER A 359 -15.88 -0.60 -11.50
C SER A 359 -16.21 -0.26 -12.96
N GLU A 360 -16.82 0.90 -13.21
CA GLU A 360 -17.11 1.39 -14.55
C GLU A 360 -15.84 1.69 -15.35
N GLN A 361 -14.90 2.45 -14.77
CA GLN A 361 -13.65 2.82 -15.43
C GLN A 361 -12.84 1.60 -15.84
N VAL A 362 -12.69 0.63 -14.93
CA VAL A 362 -11.91 -0.57 -15.21
C VAL A 362 -12.69 -1.59 -16.03
N LYS A 363 -13.98 -1.39 -16.31
CA LYS A 363 -14.88 -2.38 -16.92
C LYS A 363 -14.83 -3.70 -16.17
N LEU A 364 -15.10 -3.63 -14.86
CA LEU A 364 -15.00 -4.77 -13.96
C LEU A 364 -15.94 -5.89 -14.42
N ASP A 365 -15.45 -7.14 -14.38
CA ASP A 365 -16.29 -8.30 -14.60
C ASP A 365 -17.34 -8.37 -13.47
N PRO A 366 -18.65 -8.42 -13.77
CA PRO A 366 -19.70 -8.45 -12.75
C PRO A 366 -19.55 -9.60 -11.75
N SER A 367 -18.91 -10.71 -12.13
CA SER A 367 -18.65 -11.84 -11.23
C SER A 367 -17.59 -11.55 -10.16
N LEU A 368 -16.76 -10.52 -10.36
CA LEU A 368 -15.76 -10.05 -9.41
C LEU A 368 -16.26 -8.88 -8.55
N ASP A 369 -17.37 -8.25 -8.92
CA ASP A 369 -17.93 -7.14 -8.14
C ASP A 369 -18.59 -7.66 -6.87
N LEU A 370 -18.32 -6.98 -5.75
CA LEU A 370 -18.88 -7.36 -4.47
C LEU A 370 -20.21 -6.61 -4.27
N PRO A 371 -21.22 -7.26 -3.66
CA PRO A 371 -22.50 -6.60 -3.41
C PRO A 371 -22.32 -5.39 -2.48
N ALA A 372 -23.25 -4.43 -2.57
CA ALA A 372 -23.26 -3.30 -1.66
C ALA A 372 -23.42 -3.76 -0.18
N PRO A 373 -22.89 -3.00 0.79
CA PRO A 373 -22.88 -3.37 2.21
C PRO A 373 -24.24 -3.61 2.86
#